data_AF-A0AAW2CH37-F1
#
_entry.id   AF-A0AAW2CH37-F1
#
_cell.length_a   1.000
_cell.length_b   1.000
_cell.length_c   1.000
_cell.angle_alpha   90.00
_cell.angle_beta   90.00
_cell.angle_gamma   90.00
#
_symmetry.space_group_name_H-M   'P 1'
#
loop_
_entity.id
_entity.type
_entity.pdbx_description
1 polymer ?
#
loop_
_entity_poly.entity_id
_entity_poly.type
_entity_poly.pdbx_seq_one_letter_code
_entity_poly.pdbx_strand_id
1 'polypeptide(L)'
;MEAKSKRWEKVEEEDDDEVMVGDHEILKRRISSHPLYGLLVEAHLGCLKVGDIGELYINHSREQKQPENNASFGMANRSELDHFMEAYCMALAKLKEAMEEPQQKSMAFIKNMHSQLEELTSMQPVPAEHDTTSGE
;
A
#
# COMPACT_ATOMS: atom_id res chain seq x y z
N MET A 1 -23.25 26.82 47.17
CA MET A 1 -22.92 25.87 48.25
C MET A 1 -23.93 24.75 48.06
N GLU A 2 -23.58 23.61 47.48
CA GLU A 2 -22.71 22.59 48.09
C GLU A 2 -22.05 21.78 46.96
N ALA A 3 -20.73 21.67 46.99
CA ALA A 3 -19.98 20.77 46.10
C ALA A 3 -20.07 19.35 46.66
N LYS A 4 -20.56 18.38 45.88
CA LYS A 4 -20.42 16.97 46.24
C LYS A 4 -19.03 16.50 45.82
N SER A 5 -18.22 16.35 46.87
CA SER A 5 -16.81 15.99 46.89
C SER A 5 -16.52 14.62 46.27
N LYS A 6 -15.32 14.55 45.70
CA LYS A 6 -14.68 13.45 45.00
C LYS A 6 -14.47 12.25 45.94
N ARG A 7 -14.89 11.07 45.50
CA ARG A 7 -14.42 9.77 45.99
C ARG A 7 -14.14 8.92 44.76
N TRP A 8 -13.08 9.27 44.04
CA TRP A 8 -12.49 8.34 43.08
C TRP A 8 -11.39 7.65 43.85
N GLU A 9 -11.77 6.47 44.32
CA GLU A 9 -10.95 5.52 45.04
C GLU A 9 -9.83 5.07 44.10
N LYS A 10 -8.61 5.09 44.66
CA LYS A 10 -7.35 4.71 44.04
C LYS A 10 -7.47 3.29 43.48
N VAL A 11 -7.47 3.15 42.15
CA VAL A 11 -7.31 1.86 41.49
C VAL A 11 -5.80 1.57 41.47
N GLU A 12 -5.43 0.44 42.06
CA GLU A 12 -4.09 -0.12 41.99
C GLU A 12 -3.91 -0.73 40.58
N GLU A 13 -3.10 -0.07 39.75
CA GLU A 13 -2.68 -0.52 38.41
C GLU A 13 -1.25 -1.03 38.47
N GLU A 14 -1.01 -2.19 39.07
CA GLU A 14 0.29 -2.88 38.97
C GLU A 14 0.02 -4.39 38.98
N ASP A 15 -0.10 -5.02 37.78
CA ASP A 15 0.11 -6.47 37.48
C ASP A 15 -0.52 -6.98 36.15
N ASP A 16 -1.11 -6.14 35.29
CA ASP A 16 -1.76 -6.61 34.03
C ASP A 16 -0.87 -6.53 32.76
N ASP A 17 0.26 -5.82 32.81
CA ASP A 17 1.09 -5.56 31.63
C ASP A 17 1.96 -6.77 31.21
N GLU A 18 2.43 -7.61 32.12
CA GLU A 18 3.34 -8.72 31.78
C GLU A 18 2.64 -9.88 31.06
N VAL A 19 1.37 -10.14 31.37
CA VAL A 19 0.59 -11.25 30.79
C VAL A 19 0.16 -10.93 29.36
N MET A 20 -0.20 -9.66 29.08
CA MET A 20 -0.63 -9.19 27.77
C MET A 20 0.49 -9.17 26.72
N VAL A 21 1.74 -8.94 27.14
CA VAL A 21 2.91 -8.98 26.24
C VAL A 21 3.13 -10.41 25.71
N GLY A 22 2.94 -11.44 26.55
CA GLY A 22 3.10 -12.84 26.16
C GLY A 22 2.15 -13.29 25.06
N ASP A 23 0.87 -12.91 25.16
CA ASP A 23 -0.15 -13.25 24.16
C ASP A 23 0.11 -12.57 22.81
N HIS A 24 0.60 -11.33 22.84
CA HIS A 24 0.97 -10.62 21.61
C HIS A 24 2.15 -11.27 20.88
N GLU A 25 3.18 -11.74 21.61
CA GLU A 25 4.30 -12.46 21.00
C GLU A 25 3.88 -13.82 20.43
N ILE A 26 2.97 -14.52 21.10
CA ILE A 26 2.41 -15.78 20.58
C ILE A 26 1.62 -15.52 19.29
N LEU A 27 0.81 -14.46 19.25
CA LEU A 27 0.04 -14.10 18.07
C LEU A 27 0.95 -13.70 16.91
N LYS A 28 1.97 -12.86 17.15
CA LYS A 28 2.98 -12.50 16.14
C LYS A 28 3.68 -13.72 15.58
N ARG A 29 4.08 -14.67 16.44
CA ARG A 29 4.67 -15.95 16.01
C ARG A 29 3.70 -16.71 15.10
N ARG A 30 2.43 -16.87 15.51
CA ARG A 30 1.40 -17.56 14.72
C ARG A 30 1.20 -16.91 13.35
N ILE A 31 1.12 -15.59 13.28
CA ILE A 31 1.01 -14.83 12.02
C ILE A 31 2.25 -15.07 11.14
N SER A 32 3.45 -14.91 11.70
CA SER A 32 4.70 -15.04 10.94
C SER A 32 4.97 -16.46 10.43
N SER A 33 4.48 -17.49 11.13
CA SER A 33 4.57 -18.89 10.72
C SER A 33 3.42 -19.35 9.83
N HIS A 34 2.45 -18.49 9.53
CA HIS A 34 1.25 -18.86 8.79
C HIS A 34 1.58 -19.06 7.29
N PRO A 35 1.04 -20.08 6.61
CA PRO A 35 1.32 -20.33 5.19
C PRO A 35 1.04 -19.14 4.26
N LEU A 36 0.03 -18.32 4.59
CA LEU A 36 -0.32 -17.11 3.82
C LEU A 36 0.52 -15.87 4.15
N TYR A 37 1.46 -15.94 5.10
CA TYR A 37 2.24 -14.75 5.50
C TYR A 37 3.06 -14.17 4.34
N GLY A 38 3.69 -15.02 3.53
CA GLY A 38 4.43 -14.57 2.33
C GLY A 38 3.54 -13.82 1.33
N LEU A 39 2.36 -14.38 1.04
CA LEU A 39 1.37 -13.75 0.17
C LEU A 39 0.89 -12.40 0.72
N LEU A 40 0.67 -12.34 2.04
CA LEU A 40 0.26 -11.11 2.71
C LEU A 40 1.31 -10.00 2.56
N VAL A 41 2.58 -10.33 2.80
CA VAL A 41 3.71 -9.40 2.64
C VAL A 41 3.83 -8.94 1.18
N GLU A 42 3.67 -9.84 0.23
CA GLU A 42 3.70 -9.52 -1.19
C GLU A 42 2.56 -8.57 -1.60
N ALA A 43 1.34 -8.86 -1.17
CA ALA A 43 0.18 -7.99 -1.44
C ALA A 43 0.39 -6.59 -0.84
N HIS A 44 0.91 -6.53 0.39
CA HIS A 44 1.22 -5.26 1.06
C HIS A 44 2.29 -4.46 0.31
N LEU A 45 3.38 -5.12 -0.11
CA LEU A 45 4.42 -4.49 -0.91
C LEU A 45 3.88 -4.01 -2.27
N GLY A 46 2.93 -4.74 -2.85
CA GLY A 46 2.20 -4.33 -4.04
C GLY A 46 1.52 -2.98 -3.89
N CYS A 47 0.84 -2.75 -2.76
CA CYS A 47 0.23 -1.45 -2.45
C CYS A 47 1.26 -0.32 -2.32
N LEU A 48 2.37 -0.57 -1.60
CA LEU A 48 3.43 0.42 -1.41
C LEU A 48 4.10 0.83 -2.72
N LYS A 49 4.26 -0.11 -3.66
CA LYS A 49 4.80 0.16 -5.00
C LYS A 49 3.89 1.08 -5.81
N VAL A 50 2.58 0.85 -5.79
CA VAL A 50 1.61 1.73 -6.46
C VAL A 50 1.69 3.14 -5.86
N GLY A 51 1.79 3.24 -4.53
CA GLY A 51 1.93 4.52 -3.83
C GLY A 51 3.29 5.24 -3.99
N ASP A 52 4.25 4.70 -4.75
CA ASP A 52 5.62 5.23 -4.88
C ASP A 52 6.37 5.35 -3.54
N ILE A 53 5.97 4.56 -2.54
CA ILE A 53 6.63 4.46 -1.22
C ILE A 53 7.60 3.26 -1.19
N GLY A 54 7.59 2.43 -2.25
CA GLY A 54 8.29 1.15 -2.32
C GLY A 54 9.83 1.22 -2.29
N GLU A 55 10.45 2.28 -2.82
CA GLU A 55 11.91 2.45 -2.85
C GLU A 55 12.54 2.41 -1.43
N LEU A 56 11.79 2.84 -0.40
CA LEU A 56 12.26 2.82 0.99
C LEU A 56 12.27 1.42 1.63
N TYR A 57 11.52 0.46 1.11
CA TYR A 57 11.23 -0.81 1.80
C TYR A 57 11.73 -2.07 1.09
N ILE A 58 11.98 -2.01 -0.22
CA ILE A 58 12.40 -3.18 -1.04
C ILE A 58 13.74 -3.79 -0.59
N ASN A 59 14.59 -3.01 0.10
CA ASN A 59 15.87 -3.50 0.62
C ASN A 59 15.73 -4.49 1.80
N HIS A 60 14.55 -4.62 2.42
CA HIS A 60 14.34 -5.49 3.60
C HIS A 60 13.75 -6.88 3.28
N SER A 61 13.11 -7.09 2.13
CA SER A 61 12.27 -8.28 1.88
C SER A 61 12.90 -9.34 0.97
N ARG A 62 14.12 -9.16 0.47
CA ARG A 62 14.71 -10.04 -0.55
C ARG A 62 15.17 -11.43 -0.02
N GLU A 63 15.00 -11.71 1.27
CA GLU A 63 15.56 -12.91 1.91
C GLU A 63 14.53 -13.98 2.32
N GLN A 64 13.22 -13.75 2.13
CA GLN A 64 12.21 -14.78 2.41
C GLN A 64 11.91 -15.63 1.17
N LYS A 65 12.48 -16.85 1.13
CA LYS A 65 12.14 -17.88 0.14
C LYS A 65 10.65 -18.24 0.26
N GLN A 66 9.92 -18.05 -0.85
CA GLN A 66 8.51 -18.42 -1.01
C GLN A 66 8.33 -19.94 -0.91
N PRO A 67 7.44 -20.46 -0.05
CA PRO A 67 6.93 -21.81 -0.20
C PRO A 67 5.90 -21.84 -1.34
N GLU A 68 6.03 -22.84 -2.21
CA GLU A 68 5.10 -23.11 -3.30
C GLU A 68 3.67 -23.38 -2.79
N ASN A 69 2.77 -22.47 -3.15
CA ASN A 69 1.44 -22.33 -2.55
C ASN A 69 0.43 -23.27 -3.23
N ASN A 70 0.32 -24.52 -2.75
CA ASN A 70 -0.75 -25.45 -3.10
C ASN A 70 -1.63 -25.70 -1.87
N ALA A 71 -2.53 -24.77 -1.56
CA ALA A 71 -3.47 -24.92 -0.46
C ALA A 71 -4.89 -25.15 -0.97
N SER A 72 -5.26 -26.43 -1.13
CA SER A 72 -6.66 -26.85 -1.24
C SER A 72 -7.27 -26.81 0.17
N PHE A 73 -8.22 -25.91 0.42
CA PHE A 73 -8.83 -25.72 1.74
C PHE A 73 -10.28 -26.21 1.79
N GLY A 74 -10.51 -27.29 2.53
CA GLY A 74 -11.84 -27.75 2.92
C GLY A 74 -12.51 -26.78 3.90
N MET A 75 -13.79 -26.50 3.68
CA MET A 75 -14.54 -25.40 4.30
C MET A 75 -14.96 -25.59 5.76
N ALA A 76 -14.66 -26.74 6.40
CA ALA A 76 -15.38 -27.13 7.60
C ALA A 76 -14.73 -26.75 8.95
N ASN A 77 -13.44 -26.40 9.03
CA ASN A 77 -12.75 -26.08 10.30
C ASN A 77 -11.56 -25.11 10.09
N ARG A 78 -11.80 -23.89 9.60
CA ARG A 78 -10.74 -22.88 9.47
C ARG A 78 -10.67 -22.01 10.73
N SER A 79 -9.46 -21.74 11.21
CA SER A 79 -9.25 -20.90 12.39
C SER A 79 -9.68 -19.44 12.10
N GLU A 80 -9.93 -18.65 13.14
CA GLU A 80 -10.16 -17.20 12.99
C GLU A 80 -8.98 -16.52 12.31
N LEU A 81 -7.76 -16.97 12.61
CA LEU A 81 -6.54 -16.47 11.98
C LEU A 81 -6.52 -16.78 10.47
N ASP A 82 -7.00 -17.95 10.04
CA ASP A 82 -7.03 -18.30 8.62
C ASP A 82 -7.95 -17.34 7.84
N HIS A 83 -9.12 -17.05 8.41
CA HIS A 83 -10.07 -16.09 7.84
C HIS A 83 -9.49 -14.68 7.80
N PHE A 84 -8.82 -14.25 8.89
CA PHE A 84 -8.15 -12.97 8.95
C PHE A 84 -7.08 -12.84 7.86
N MET A 85 -6.18 -13.83 7.75
CA MET A 85 -5.09 -13.81 6.77
C MET A 85 -5.61 -13.72 5.34
N GLU A 86 -6.66 -14.49 5.02
CA GLU A 86 -7.31 -14.46 3.70
C GLU A 86 -8.02 -13.13 3.43
N ALA A 87 -8.88 -12.68 4.35
CA ALA A 87 -9.60 -11.43 4.22
C ALA A 87 -8.64 -10.24 4.07
N TYR A 88 -7.51 -10.26 4.79
CA TYR A 88 -6.52 -9.19 4.72
C TYR A 88 -5.75 -9.19 3.40
N CYS A 89 -5.34 -10.36 2.89
CA CYS A 89 -4.78 -10.47 1.53
C CYS A 89 -5.76 -9.93 0.47
N MET A 90 -7.04 -10.31 0.55
CA MET A 90 -8.07 -9.84 -0.37
C MET A 90 -8.30 -8.33 -0.27
N ALA A 91 -8.30 -7.78 0.94
CA ALA A 91 -8.45 -6.34 1.15
C ALA A 91 -7.28 -5.55 0.53
N LEU A 92 -6.04 -6.03 0.71
CA LEU A 92 -4.85 -5.43 0.09
C LEU A 92 -4.90 -5.50 -1.44
N ALA A 93 -5.32 -6.63 -2.02
CA ALA A 93 -5.47 -6.75 -3.47
C ALA A 93 -6.48 -5.73 -4.03
N LYS A 94 -7.64 -5.57 -3.39
CA LYS A 94 -8.65 -4.57 -3.77
C LYS A 94 -8.14 -3.13 -3.60
N LEU A 95 -7.40 -2.87 -2.52
CA LEU A 95 -6.79 -1.56 -2.29
C LEU A 95 -5.79 -1.22 -3.41
N LYS A 96 -4.93 -2.18 -3.77
CA LYS A 96 -3.98 -1.99 -4.88
C LYS A 96 -4.69 -1.64 -6.17
N GLU A 97 -5.72 -2.40 -6.56
CA GLU A 97 -6.51 -2.13 -7.78
C GLU A 97 -7.16 -0.74 -7.73
N ALA A 98 -7.78 -0.38 -6.61
CA ALA A 98 -8.43 0.90 -6.42
C ALA A 98 -7.46 2.10 -6.45
N MET A 99 -6.18 1.89 -6.11
CA MET A 99 -5.12 2.90 -6.22
C MET A 99 -4.52 2.96 -7.63
N GLU A 100 -4.31 1.81 -8.26
CA GLU A 100 -3.63 1.70 -9.55
C GLU A 100 -4.48 2.26 -10.69
N GLU A 101 -5.80 2.03 -10.67
CA GLU A 101 -6.73 2.53 -11.70
C GLU A 101 -6.69 4.08 -11.84
N PRO A 102 -6.93 4.89 -10.79
CA PRO A 102 -6.87 6.34 -10.91
C PRO A 102 -5.48 6.84 -11.28
N GLN A 103 -4.41 6.22 -10.78
CA GLN A 103 -3.05 6.60 -11.12
C GLN A 103 -2.75 6.39 -12.61
N GLN A 104 -3.12 5.24 -13.18
CA GLN A 104 -2.95 4.99 -14.61
C GLN A 104 -3.78 5.97 -15.46
N LYS A 105 -5.02 6.26 -15.05
CA LYS A 105 -5.89 7.24 -15.74
C LYS A 105 -5.27 8.64 -15.73
N SER A 106 -4.78 9.11 -14.59
CA SER A 106 -4.11 10.41 -14.48
C SER A 106 -2.84 10.47 -15.32
N MET A 107 -2.00 9.42 -15.28
CA MET A 107 -0.78 9.36 -16.08
C MET A 107 -1.07 9.36 -17.58
N ALA A 108 -2.09 8.63 -18.03
CA ALA A 108 -2.52 8.64 -19.43
C ALA A 108 -3.03 10.02 -19.87
N PHE A 109 -3.82 10.69 -19.03
CA PHE A 109 -4.30 12.04 -19.29
C PHE A 109 -3.13 13.03 -19.43
N ILE A 110 -2.17 13.00 -18.50
CA ILE A 110 -0.98 13.87 -18.53
C ILE A 110 -0.16 13.62 -19.80
N LYS A 111 0.13 12.37 -20.14
CA LYS A 111 0.88 12.01 -21.37
C LYS A 111 0.18 12.52 -22.64
N ASN A 112 -1.15 12.38 -22.69
CA ASN A 112 -1.94 12.87 -23.80
C ASN A 112 -1.89 14.41 -23.92
N MET A 113 -1.94 15.13 -22.80
CA MET A 113 -1.81 16.60 -22.79
C MET A 113 -0.41 17.04 -23.24
N HIS A 114 0.65 16.37 -22.78
CA HIS A 114 2.02 16.64 -23.23
C HIS A 114 2.17 16.46 -24.74
N SER A 115 1.64 15.36 -25.30
CA SER A 115 1.69 15.11 -26.75
C SER A 115 1.00 16.22 -27.56
N GLN A 116 -0.16 16.71 -27.11
CA GLN A 116 -0.86 17.81 -27.79
C GLN A 116 -0.07 19.12 -27.72
N LEU A 117 0.56 19.42 -26.59
CA LEU A 117 1.39 20.61 -26.44
C LEU A 117 2.65 20.54 -27.32
N GLU A 118 3.30 19.38 -27.40
CA GLU A 118 4.46 19.14 -28.27
C GLU A 118 4.07 19.34 -29.75
N GLU A 119 2.94 18.80 -30.19
CA GLU A 119 2.43 19.00 -31.56
C GLU A 119 2.27 20.50 -31.88
N LEU A 120 1.58 21.25 -31.01
CA LEU A 120 1.38 22.70 -31.19
C LEU A 120 2.69 23.49 -31.29
N THR A 121 3.68 23.16 -30.46
CA THR A 121 4.99 23.83 -30.49
C THR A 121 5.83 23.45 -31.72
N SER A 122 5.67 22.23 -32.23
CA SER A 122 6.34 21.77 -33.44
C SER A 122 5.74 22.35 -34.73
N MET A 123 4.49 22.79 -34.70
CA MET A 123 3.80 23.43 -35.83
C MET A 123 4.17 24.90 -36.03
N GLN A 124 5.01 25.50 -35.16
CA GLN A 124 5.43 26.89 -35.34
C GLN A 124 6.38 26.99 -36.55
N PRO A 125 6.01 27.70 -37.63
CA PRO A 125 6.90 27.89 -38.76
C PRO A 125 8.09 28.73 -38.30
N VAL A 126 9.31 28.27 -38.57
CA VAL A 126 10.48 29.14 -38.61
C VAL A 126 10.13 30.34 -39.51
N PRO A 127 10.34 31.60 -39.05
CA PRO A 127 10.01 32.76 -39.86
C PRO A 127 10.74 32.64 -41.19
N ALA A 128 9.98 32.61 -42.29
CA ALA A 128 10.54 32.64 -43.63
C ALA A 128 11.44 33.87 -43.73
N GLU A 129 12.73 33.65 -43.94
CA GLU A 129 13.67 34.70 -44.27
C GLU A 129 13.17 35.36 -45.55
N HIS A 130 12.67 36.58 -45.42
CA HIS A 130 12.31 37.39 -46.56
C HIS A 130 13.63 37.91 -47.14
N ASP A 131 14.07 37.31 -48.25
CA ASP A 131 15.06 37.94 -49.11
C ASP A 131 14.43 39.18 -49.75
N THR A 132 14.45 40.30 -49.03
CA THR A 132 14.38 41.62 -49.64
C THR A 132 15.77 41.96 -50.19
N THR A 133 16.11 41.42 -51.35
CA THR A 133 17.09 42.09 -52.22
C THR A 133 16.33 42.98 -53.20
N SER A 134 16.16 44.22 -52.76
CA SER A 134 15.74 45.36 -53.56
C SER A 134 16.96 45.94 -54.26
N GLY A 135 16.84 46.21 -55.55
CA GLY A 135 17.51 47.37 -56.17
C GLY A 135 18.59 47.07 -57.20
N GLU A 136 18.23 47.48 -58.43
CA GLU A 136 19.07 48.01 -59.53
C GLU A 136 19.76 47.04 -60.50
#